data_AF-A0A2N2D9R2-F1
#
_entry.id   AF-A0A2N2D9R2-F1
#
_cell.length_a   1.000
_cell.length_b   1.000
_cell.length_c   1.000
_cell.angle_alpha   90.00
_cell.angle_beta   90.00
_cell.angle_gamma   90.00
#
_symmetry.space_group_name_H-M   'P 1'
#
loop_
_entity.id
_entity.type
_entity.pdbx_description
1 polymer ?
#
loop_
_entity_poly.entity_id
_entity_poly.type
_entity_poly.pdbx_seq_one_letter_code
_entity_poly.pdbx_strand_id
1 'polypeptide(L)'
;MIEIRCSVCKQTDVIKVYEPEQVKFKCKNGHIWFEDYDHNGGLHIKPDFNKIQIEDMLFAEEKVIYSKILNELDKNKEFYTKASPEEKTKTLMANTKLNEKDVYLLLKKIAAYKVMNE
;
A
#
# COMPACT_ATOMS: atom_id res chain seq x y z
N MET A 1 -8.91 -18.07 -7.62
CA MET A 1 -7.86 -17.06 -7.40
C MET A 1 -6.53 -17.67 -7.82
N ILE A 2 -5.85 -17.06 -8.78
CA ILE A 2 -4.47 -17.47 -9.13
C ILE A 2 -3.57 -16.89 -8.03
N GLU A 3 -2.91 -17.76 -7.27
CA GLU A 3 -1.97 -17.35 -6.23
C GLU A 3 -0.66 -16.92 -6.90
N ILE A 4 -0.38 -15.61 -6.89
CA ILE A 4 0.84 -15.05 -7.47
C ILE A 4 2.00 -15.36 -6.54
N ARG A 5 3.09 -15.89 -7.11
CA ARG A 5 4.30 -16.22 -6.37
C ARG A 5 5.47 -15.44 -6.92
N CYS A 6 6.37 -15.05 -6.02
CA CYS A 6 7.63 -14.42 -6.42
C CYS A 6 8.38 -15.30 -7.42
N SER A 7 8.75 -14.75 -8.58
CA SER A 7 9.49 -15.47 -9.61
C SER A 7 10.83 -16.02 -9.09
N VAL A 8 11.47 -15.30 -8.17
CA VAL A 8 12.77 -15.63 -7.56
C VAL A 8 12.63 -16.55 -6.34
N CYS A 9 11.96 -16.09 -5.27
CA CYS A 9 11.94 -16.79 -3.98
C CYS A 9 10.65 -17.58 -3.69
N LYS A 10 9.72 -17.65 -4.65
CA LYS A 10 8.45 -18.42 -4.58
C LYS A 10 7.49 -18.06 -3.44
N GLN A 11 7.77 -17.02 -2.66
CA GLN A 11 6.87 -16.52 -1.62
C GLN A 11 5.57 -15.95 -2.20
N THR A 12 4.49 -16.08 -1.43
CA THR A 12 3.11 -15.76 -1.84
C THR A 12 2.68 -14.34 -1.48
N ASP A 13 3.39 -13.68 -0.55
CA ASP A 13 3.14 -12.28 -0.20
C ASP A 13 3.76 -11.36 -1.25
N VAL A 14 2.96 -11.09 -2.28
CA VAL A 14 3.30 -10.32 -3.48
C VAL A 14 2.22 -9.27 -3.69
N ILE A 15 2.65 -8.03 -3.93
CA ILE A 15 1.77 -6.95 -4.37
C ILE A 15 1.93 -6.70 -5.87
N LYS A 16 0.84 -6.31 -6.51
CA LYS A 16 0.83 -5.73 -7.85
C LYS A 16 0.88 -4.21 -7.73
N VAL A 17 1.73 -3.60 -8.52
CA VAL A 17 1.82 -2.15 -8.67
C VAL A 17 1.62 -1.87 -10.16
N TYR A 18 0.50 -1.26 -10.47
CA TYR A 18 0.15 -0.96 -11.86
C TYR A 18 0.88 0.31 -12.29
N GLU A 19 1.66 0.21 -13.36
CA GLU A 19 2.34 1.34 -14.00
C GLU A 19 1.73 1.55 -15.40
N PRO A 20 1.88 2.72 -16.05
CA PRO A 20 1.23 2.99 -17.33
C PRO A 20 1.52 1.96 -18.43
N GLU A 21 2.75 1.44 -18.48
CA GLU A 21 3.23 0.56 -19.57
C GLU A 21 3.19 -0.93 -19.22
N GLN A 22 3.30 -1.29 -17.93
CA GLN A 22 3.44 -2.67 -17.49
C GLN A 22 2.94 -2.86 -16.05
N VAL A 23 2.74 -4.11 -15.63
CA VAL A 23 2.47 -4.46 -14.23
C VAL A 23 3.78 -4.78 -13.55
N LYS A 24 4.09 -4.02 -12.50
CA LYS A 24 5.20 -4.31 -11.61
C LYS A 24 4.74 -5.19 -10.47
N PHE A 25 5.52 -6.21 -10.16
CA PHE A 25 5.31 -7.07 -9.01
C PHE A 25 6.42 -6.85 -8.00
N LYS A 26 6.06 -6.90 -6.72
CA LYS A 26 7.03 -6.83 -5.62
C LYS A 26 6.69 -7.86 -4.57
N CYS A 27 7.64 -8.69 -4.17
CA CYS A 27 7.47 -9.57 -3.02
C CYS A 27 7.96 -8.91 -1.72
N LYS A 28 7.55 -9.47 -0.58
CA LYS A 28 7.98 -9.01 0.76
C LYS A 28 9.50 -8.96 0.94
N ASN A 29 10.24 -9.86 0.30
CA ASN A 29 11.71 -9.91 0.35
C ASN A 29 12.40 -8.91 -0.59
N GLY A 30 11.64 -8.07 -1.31
CA GLY A 30 12.18 -7.00 -2.14
C GLY A 30 12.50 -7.37 -3.59
N HIS A 31 12.27 -8.61 -4.02
CA HIS A 31 12.38 -8.96 -5.44
C HIS A 31 11.30 -8.24 -6.26
N ILE A 32 11.71 -7.73 -7.41
CA ILE A 32 10.86 -6.99 -8.35
C ILE A 32 10.96 -7.68 -9.71
N TRP A 33 9.81 -7.84 -10.36
CA TRP A 33 9.74 -8.22 -11.77
C TRP A 33 8.57 -7.50 -12.42
N PHE A 34 8.53 -7.56 -13.74
CA PHE A 34 7.52 -6.87 -14.54
C PHE A 34 6.88 -7.85 -15.50
N GLU A 35 5.59 -7.64 -15.77
CA GLU A 35 4.85 -8.39 -16.76
C GLU A 35 4.02 -7.42 -17.60
N ASP A 36 3.94 -7.68 -18.90
CA ASP A 36 3.21 -6.83 -19.83
C ASP A 36 1.70 -6.89 -19.62
N TYR A 37 1.03 -5.85 -20.10
CA TYR A 37 -0.41 -5.86 -20.27
C TYR A 37 -0.84 -6.70 -21.47
N ASP A 38 -2.10 -7.09 -21.50
CA ASP A 38 -2.76 -7.88 -22.56
C ASP A 38 -2.57 -7.30 -23.98
N HIS A 39 -2.70 -5.98 -24.14
CA HIS A 39 -2.48 -5.31 -25.42
C HIS A 39 -1.02 -5.36 -25.91
N ASN A 40 -0.07 -5.67 -25.03
CA ASN A 40 1.34 -5.89 -25.34
C ASN A 40 1.72 -7.39 -25.35
N GLY A 41 0.73 -8.29 -25.38
CA GLY A 41 0.96 -9.74 -25.40
C GLY A 41 1.14 -10.39 -24.02
N GLY A 42 0.92 -9.64 -22.94
CA GLY A 42 0.96 -10.15 -21.57
C GLY A 42 -0.38 -10.76 -21.10
N LEU A 43 -0.45 -11.07 -19.79
CA LEU A 43 -1.61 -11.73 -19.18
C LEU A 43 -2.47 -10.80 -18.30
N HIS A 44 -2.06 -9.54 -18.12
CA HIS A 44 -2.74 -8.63 -17.21
C HIS A 44 -3.56 -7.60 -17.98
N ILE A 45 -4.80 -7.40 -17.55
CA ILE A 45 -5.63 -6.32 -18.07
C ILE A 45 -5.13 -5.01 -17.45
N LYS A 46 -4.89 -4.00 -18.30
CA LYS A 46 -4.55 -2.64 -17.81
C LYS A 46 -5.74 -2.11 -17.01
N PRO A 47 -5.55 -1.77 -15.72
CA PRO A 47 -6.66 -1.31 -14.91
C PRO A 47 -7.04 0.12 -15.30
N ASP A 48 -8.28 0.47 -14.96
CA ASP A 48 -8.66 1.87 -14.81
C ASP A 48 -7.98 2.41 -13.55
N PHE A 49 -7.01 3.31 -13.72
CA PHE A 49 -6.23 3.86 -12.60
C PHE A 49 -7.12 4.53 -11.55
N ASN A 50 -8.28 5.06 -11.93
CA ASN A 50 -9.24 5.67 -11.00
C ASN A 50 -9.91 4.64 -10.06
N LYS A 51 -9.78 3.35 -10.35
CA LYS A 51 -10.35 2.25 -9.54
C LYS A 51 -9.34 1.57 -8.66
N ILE A 52 -8.05 1.89 -8.78
CA ILE A 52 -7.01 1.34 -7.92
C ILE A 52 -7.19 1.95 -6.53
N GLN A 53 -7.19 1.12 -5.50
CA GLN A 53 -7.22 1.58 -4.11
C GLN A 53 -5.83 1.47 -3.49
N ILE A 54 -5.57 2.25 -2.44
CA ILE A 54 -4.28 2.19 -1.74
C ILE A 54 -4.00 0.77 -1.21
N GLU A 55 -5.04 0.08 -0.76
CA GLU A 55 -4.98 -1.29 -0.27
C GLU A 55 -4.41 -2.26 -1.31
N ASP A 56 -4.60 -2.02 -2.61
CA ASP A 56 -4.03 -2.88 -3.67
C ASP A 56 -2.49 -2.83 -3.69
N MET A 57 -1.89 -1.77 -3.13
CA MET A 57 -0.45 -1.52 -3.08
C MET A 57 0.19 -1.92 -1.73
N LEU A 58 -0.61 -2.46 -0.80
CA LEU A 58 -0.18 -2.85 0.54
C LEU A 58 -0.02 -4.38 0.64
N PHE A 59 1.07 -4.81 1.26
CA PHE A 59 1.25 -6.19 1.71
C PHE A 59 0.22 -6.52 2.80
N ALA A 60 0.02 -7.82 3.07
CA ALA A 60 -0.99 -8.26 4.03
C ALA A 60 -0.81 -7.62 5.42
N GLU A 61 0.41 -7.54 5.92
CA GLU A 61 0.71 -6.89 7.21
C GLU A 61 0.45 -5.38 7.18
N GLU A 62 0.79 -4.72 6.08
CA GLU A 62 0.57 -3.28 5.92
C GLU A 62 -0.93 -2.96 5.86
N LYS A 63 -1.76 -3.84 5.28
CA LYS A 63 -3.23 -3.69 5.31
C LYS A 63 -3.77 -3.70 6.75
N VAL A 64 -3.22 -4.56 7.60
CA VAL A 64 -3.60 -4.61 9.02
C VAL A 64 -3.21 -3.31 9.72
N ILE A 65 -2.00 -2.80 9.44
CA ILE A 65 -1.52 -1.52 9.98
C ILE A 65 -2.42 -0.37 9.50
N TYR A 66 -2.72 -0.32 8.21
CA TYR A 66 -3.58 0.69 7.61
C TYR A 66 -4.97 0.70 8.23
N SER A 67 -5.59 -0.48 8.39
CA SER A 67 -6.89 -0.60 9.05
C SER A 67 -6.85 -0.11 10.51
N LYS A 68 -5.79 -0.40 11.26
CA LYS A 68 -5.63 0.11 12.64
C LYS A 68 -5.56 1.63 12.68
N ILE A 69 -4.81 2.24 11.76
CA ILE A 69 -4.71 3.70 11.65
C ILE A 69 -6.08 4.30 11.30
N LEU A 70 -6.79 3.76 10.31
CA LEU A 70 -8.12 4.25 9.95
C LEU A 70 -9.11 4.18 11.12
N ASN A 71 -9.12 3.06 11.85
CA ASN A 71 -9.95 2.90 13.04
C ASN A 71 -9.61 3.91 14.15
N GLU A 72 -8.33 4.23 14.33
CA GLU A 72 -7.90 5.22 15.31
C GLU A 72 -8.30 6.65 14.92
N LEU A 73 -8.13 6.99 13.64
CA LEU A 73 -8.54 8.28 13.09
C LEU A 73 -10.05 8.50 13.18
N ASP A 74 -10.85 7.44 12.96
CA ASP A 74 -12.31 7.51 13.08
C ASP A 74 -12.76 7.71 14.54
N LYS A 75 -12.19 6.94 15.47
CA LYS A 75 -12.49 7.04 16.90
C LYS A 75 -12.17 8.41 17.50
N ASN A 76 -11.07 9.03 17.05
CA ASN A 76 -10.55 10.27 17.62
C ASN A 76 -10.56 11.43 16.61
N LYS A 77 -11.51 11.42 15.68
CA LYS A 77 -11.58 12.35 14.53
C LYS A 77 -11.44 13.82 14.92
N GLU A 78 -12.14 14.26 15.96
CA GLU A 78 -12.07 15.65 16.43
C GLU A 78 -10.67 16.06 16.85
N PHE A 79 -9.95 15.20 17.58
CA PHE A 79 -8.56 15.45 17.97
C PHE A 79 -7.68 15.58 16.73
N TYR A 80 -7.75 14.60 15.81
CA TYR A 80 -6.92 14.58 14.61
C TYR A 80 -7.21 15.72 13.63
N THR A 81 -8.38 16.36 13.69
CA THR A 81 -8.67 17.56 12.90
C THR A 81 -8.02 18.83 13.45
N LYS A 82 -7.79 18.91 14.77
CA LYS A 82 -7.34 20.14 15.46
C LYS A 82 -5.88 20.10 15.93
N ALA A 83 -5.37 18.93 16.26
CA ALA A 83 -4.03 18.74 16.82
C ALA A 83 -2.91 19.15 15.85
N SER A 84 -1.72 19.46 16.38
CA SER A 84 -0.54 19.70 15.54
C SER A 84 -0.05 18.40 14.88
N PRO A 85 0.72 18.47 13.77
CA PRO A 85 1.30 17.28 13.14
C PRO A 85 2.12 16.40 14.11
N GLU A 86 2.87 17.01 15.02
CA GLU A 86 3.67 16.34 16.04
C GLU A 86 2.78 15.58 17.04
N GLU A 87 1.71 16.23 17.51
CA GLU A 87 0.74 15.62 18.41
C GLU A 87 -0.02 14.47 17.75
N LYS A 88 -0.44 14.64 16.49
CA LYS A 88 -1.09 13.56 15.72
C LYS A 88 -0.19 12.34 15.62
N THR A 89 1.07 12.54 15.27
CA THR A 89 2.03 11.43 15.10
C THR A 89 2.28 10.72 16.42
N LYS A 90 2.51 11.48 17.50
CA LYS A 90 2.74 10.93 18.83
C LYS A 90 1.54 10.13 19.34
N THR A 91 0.34 10.68 19.24
CA THR A 91 -0.90 10.01 19.68
C THR A 91 -1.20 8.79 18.83
N LEU A 92 -0.99 8.87 17.51
CA LEU A 92 -1.19 7.74 16.61
C LEU A 92 -0.31 6.56 17.01
N MET A 93 0.99 6.78 17.22
CA MET A 93 1.91 5.73 17.65
C MET A 93 1.53 5.15 19.02
N ALA A 94 1.16 6.02 19.97
CA ALA A 94 0.76 5.60 21.32
C ALA A 94 -0.49 4.71 21.32
N ASN A 95 -1.53 5.10 20.57
CA ASN A 95 -2.82 4.41 20.58
C ASN A 95 -2.83 3.14 19.73
N THR A 96 -2.09 3.14 18.61
CA THR A 96 -2.02 1.98 17.72
C THR A 96 -0.93 0.97 18.11
N LYS A 97 -0.03 1.35 19.03
CA LYS A 97 1.19 0.59 19.40
C LYS A 97 2.06 0.24 18.19
N LEU A 98 1.98 1.05 17.14
CA LEU A 98 2.81 0.90 15.95
C LEU A 98 4.16 1.56 16.18
N ASN A 99 5.21 0.98 15.61
CA ASN A 99 6.51 1.63 15.60
C ASN A 99 6.56 2.72 14.51
N GLU A 100 7.48 3.66 14.69
CA GLU A 100 7.64 4.81 13.79
C GLU A 100 7.95 4.39 12.34
N LYS A 101 8.77 3.34 12.17
CA LYS A 101 9.18 2.85 10.86
C LYS A 101 8.00 2.34 10.04
N ASP A 102 7.09 1.59 10.66
CA ASP A 102 5.90 1.04 10.02
C ASP A 102 4.94 2.14 9.60
N VAL A 103 4.71 3.11 10.49
CA VAL A 103 3.89 4.29 10.20
C VAL A 103 4.50 5.10 9.05
N TYR A 104 5.80 5.35 9.09
CA TYR A 104 6.51 6.09 8.05
C TYR A 104 6.43 5.40 6.68
N LEU A 105 6.68 4.08 6.63
CA LEU A 105 6.63 3.31 5.39
C LEU A 105 5.22 3.34 4.78
N LEU A 106 4.19 3.21 5.60
CA LEU A 106 2.80 3.27 5.14
C LEU A 106 2.43 4.67 4.63
N LEU A 107 2.77 5.73 5.36
CA LEU A 107 2.53 7.11 4.93
C LEU A 107 3.24 7.43 3.62
N LYS A 108 4.46 6.91 3.42
CA LYS A 108 5.19 7.05 2.16
C LYS A 108 4.45 6.41 0.98
N LYS A 109 3.82 5.24 1.19
CA LYS A 109 2.99 4.59 0.16
C LYS A 109 1.71 5.38 -0.12
N ILE A 110 1.05 5.89 0.91
CA ILE A 110 -0.14 6.75 0.77
C ILE A 110 0.19 8.00 -0.05
N ALA A 111 1.33 8.64 0.21
CA ALA A 111 1.78 9.79 -0.56
C ALA A 111 2.06 9.43 -2.03
N ALA A 112 2.72 8.30 -2.29
CA ALA A 112 2.97 7.82 -3.65
C ALA A 112 1.67 7.52 -4.41
N TYR A 113 0.69 6.89 -3.75
CA TYR A 113 -0.63 6.66 -4.32
C TYR A 113 -1.34 7.96 -4.69
N LYS A 114 -1.26 8.98 -3.83
CA LYS A 114 -1.88 10.28 -4.09
C LYS A 114 -1.32 10.93 -5.36
N VAL A 115 0.00 10.88 -5.55
CA VAL A 115 0.67 11.40 -6.77
C VAL A 115 0.25 10.65 -8.04
N MET A 116 -0.10 9.37 -7.95
CA MET A 116 -0.57 8.59 -9.11
C MET A 116 -2.02 8.89 -9.51
N ASN A 117 -2.79 9.56 -8.65
CA ASN A 117 -4.23 9.78 -8.82
C ASN A 117 -4.61 11.29 -8.85
N GLU A 118 -3.63 12.18 -8.88
CA GLU A 118 -3.77 13.64 -9.13
C GLU A 118 -3.31 13.98 -10.56
#